data_AF-A0A562GST6-F1
#
_entry.id   AF-A0A562GST6-F1
#
_cell.length_a   1.000
_cell.length_b   1.000
_cell.length_c   1.000
_cell.angle_alpha   90.00
_cell.angle_beta   90.00
_cell.angle_gamma   90.00
#
_symmetry.space_group_name_H-M   'P 1'
#
loop_
_entity.id
_entity.type
_entity.pdbx_description
1 polymer ?
#
loop_
_entity_poly.entity_id
_entity_poly.type
_entity_poly.pdbx_seq_one_letter_code
_entity_poly.pdbx_strand_id
1 'polypeptide(L)' 'MSDEYIYTFPTGTNVSIKTPYGLKSEDIKTEITQTAKCNRCVSTYPNGLVLDISQYADLTIIKSNKKLLDNNDGTMSIEL' A
#
# COMPACT_ATOMS: atom_id res chain seq x y z
N MET A 1 0.12 -17.71 11.27
CA MET A 1 0.91 -16.79 10.42
C MET A 1 -0.12 -16.08 9.56
N SER A 2 -0.22 -14.76 9.63
CA SER A 2 -1.11 -14.02 8.73
C SER A 2 -0.40 -13.90 7.40
N ASP A 3 -1.00 -14.39 6.32
CA ASP A 3 -0.39 -14.30 4.99
C ASP A 3 -0.27 -12.83 4.58
N GLU A 4 0.93 -12.41 4.19
CA GLU A 4 1.23 -11.06 3.69
C GLU A 4 1.29 -11.11 2.16
N TYR A 5 0.48 -10.29 1.50
CA TYR A 5 0.51 -10.17 0.04
C TYR A 5 1.55 -9.13 -0.37
N ILE A 6 2.45 -9.50 -1.28
CA ILE A 6 3.56 -8.67 -1.72
C ILE A 6 3.42 -8.37 -3.22
N TYR A 7 3.48 -7.09 -3.57
CA TYR A 7 3.40 -6.59 -4.93
C TYR A 7 4.63 -5.73 -5.22
N THR A 8 5.21 -5.86 -6.42
CA THR A 8 6.39 -5.10 -6.82
C THR A 8 6.13 -4.40 -8.14
N PHE A 9 6.45 -3.11 -8.19
CA PHE A 9 6.26 -2.25 -9.36
C PHE A 9 7.57 -1.54 -9.69
N PRO A 10 7.92 -1.37 -10.98
CA PRO A 10 9.03 -0.50 -11.36
C PRO A 10 8.78 0.95 -10.91
N THR A 11 9.84 1.68 -10.55
CA THR A 11 9.75 3.11 -10.26
C THR A 11 9.09 3.87 -11.41
N GLY A 12 8.25 4.85 -11.08
CA GLY A 12 7.47 5.64 -12.04
C GLY A 12 6.12 5.02 -12.42
N THR A 13 5.82 3.80 -11.96
CA THR A 13 4.48 3.22 -12.09
C THR A 13 3.51 3.94 -11.14
N ASN A 14 2.49 4.59 -11.70
CA ASN A 14 1.41 5.17 -10.91
C ASN A 14 0.44 4.07 -10.50
N VAL A 15 0.36 3.80 -9.20
CA VAL A 15 -0.55 2.82 -8.61
C VAL A 15 -1.49 3.53 -7.64
N SER A 16 -2.79 3.46 -7.91
CA SER A 16 -3.83 3.97 -6.99
C SER A 16 -4.57 2.83 -6.31
N ILE A 17 -4.52 2.76 -4.98
CA ILE A 17 -5.27 1.76 -4.21
C ILE A 17 -6.61 2.38 -3.77
N LYS A 18 -7.72 1.82 -4.28
CA LYS A 18 -9.08 2.20 -3.92
C LYS A 18 -9.46 1.51 -2.61
N THR A 19 -9.63 2.30 -1.55
CA THR A 19 -10.14 1.81 -0.26
C THR A 19 -11.64 2.11 -0.15
N PRO A 20 -12.54 1.12 -0.13
CA PRO A 20 -13.98 1.33 -0.31
C PRO A 20 -14.75 1.89 0.90
N TYR A 21 -14.07 2.44 1.90
CA TYR A 21 -14.64 2.55 3.25
C TYR A 21 -15.09 3.95 3.68
N GLY A 22 -15.16 4.93 2.76
CA GLY A 22 -15.57 6.29 3.12
C GLY A 22 -14.72 6.91 4.23
N LEU A 23 -13.46 6.49 4.33
CA LEU A 23 -12.52 6.90 5.37
C LEU A 23 -12.00 8.31 5.07
N LYS A 24 -11.81 9.11 6.12
CA LYS A 24 -11.06 10.35 5.99
C LYS A 24 -9.57 10.06 6.16
N SER A 25 -8.72 10.90 5.58
CA SER A 25 -7.26 10.76 5.74
C SER A 25 -6.82 10.84 7.20
N GLU A 26 -7.58 11.58 8.02
CA GLU A 26 -7.38 11.77 9.46
C GLU A 26 -7.47 10.45 10.25
N ASP A 27 -8.26 9.51 9.76
CA ASP A 27 -8.52 8.23 10.42
C ASP A 27 -7.40 7.22 10.14
N ILE A 28 -6.48 7.53 9.21
CA ILE A 28 -5.41 6.64 8.78
C ILE A 28 -4.14 6.96 9.56
N LYS A 29 -3.73 6.05 10.43
CA LYS A 29 -2.43 6.16 11.10
C LYS A 29 -1.32 5.89 10.09
N THR A 30 -0.47 6.87 9.85
CA THR A 30 0.64 6.77 8.89
C THR A 30 1.97 6.98 9.57
N GLU A 31 2.89 6.04 9.37
CA GLU A 31 4.27 6.09 9.85
C GLU A 31 5.23 6.15 8.66
N ILE A 32 6.04 7.20 8.57
CA ILE A 32 6.99 7.40 7.47
C ILE A 32 8.40 7.26 8.03
N THR A 33 9.18 6.35 7.44
CA THR A 33 10.60 6.18 7.73
C THR A 33 11.38 6.43 6.45
N GLN A 34 12.27 7.44 6.48
CA GLN A 34 13.19 7.71 5.39
C GLN A 34 14.57 7.17 5.78
N THR A 35 15.16 6.38 4.88
CA THR A 35 16.51 5.83 5.05
C THR A 35 17.33 6.15 3.80
N ALA A 36 18.65 5.96 3.87
CA ALA A 36 19.52 6.10 2.69
C ALA A 36 19.17 5.12 1.55
N LYS A 37 18.42 4.05 1.84
CA LYS A 37 18.06 3.01 0.86
C LYS A 37 16.67 3.19 0.25
N CYS A 38 15.71 3.62 1.07
CA CYS A 38 14.31 3.70 0.67
C CYS A 38 13.51 4.64 1.59
N ASN A 39 12.37 5.09 1.06
CA ASN A 39 11.29 5.69 1.82
C ASN A 39 10.24 4.62 2.11
N ARG A 40 9.97 4.35 3.37
CA ARG A 40 8.94 3.40 3.81
C ARG A 40 7.78 4.15 4.44
N CYS A 41 6.57 3.81 4.04
CA CYS A 41 5.33 4.36 4.56
C CYS A 41 4.43 3.20 5.00
N VAL A 42 4.08 3.16 6.28
CA VAL A 42 3.15 2.18 6.84
C VAL A 42 1.86 2.89 7.20
N SER A 43 0.77 2.54 6.51
CA SER A 43 -0.57 3.07 6.74
C SER A 43 -1.46 1.99 7.37
N THR A 44 -1.98 2.28 8.56
CA THR A 44 -2.94 1.43 9.28
C THR A 44 -4.30 2.11 9.26
N TYR A 45 -5.27 1.43 8.66
CA TYR A 45 -6.63 1.92 8.49
C TYR A 45 -7.54 1.39 9.62
N PRO A 46 -8.59 2.11 10.04
CA PRO A 46 -9.47 1.71 11.14
C PRO A 46 -10.18 0.36 10.96
N ASN A 47 -10.38 -0.04 9.70
CA ASN A 47 -10.99 -1.31 9.33
C ASN A 47 -10.02 -2.51 9.41
N GLY A 48 -8.81 -2.30 9.92
CA GLY A 48 -7.78 -3.33 10.04
C GLY A 48 -6.97 -3.58 8.76
N LEU A 49 -7.15 -2.81 7.68
CA LEU A 49 -6.23 -2.83 6.54
C LEU A 49 -4.89 -2.21 6.95
N VAL A 50 -3.79 -2.87 6.60
CA VAL A 50 -2.43 -2.36 6.77
C VAL A 50 -1.73 -2.42 5.43
N LEU A 51 -1.20 -1.26 5.00
CA LEU A 51 -0.37 -1.13 3.81
C LEU A 51 1.03 -0.71 4.24
N ASP A 52 2.05 -1.46 3.82
CA ASP A 52 3.45 -1.13 4.02
C ASP A 52 4.12 -0.96 2.65
N ILE A 53 4.43 0.29 2.31
CA ILE A 53 4.92 0.71 1.02
C ILE A 53 6.37 1.12 1.18
N SER A 54 7.28 0.42 0.49
CA SER A 54 8.70 0.76 0.44
C SER A 54 9.08 1.20 -0.97
N GLN A 55 9.46 2.47 -1.11
CA GLN A 55 9.89 3.08 -2.36
C GLN A 55 11.43 3.15 -2.40
N TYR A 56 12.02 2.40 -3.30
CA TYR A 56 13.44 2.40 -3.64
C TYR A 56 13.67 3.26 -4.90
N ALA A 57 14.93 3.40 -5.31
CA ALA A 57 15.26 4.17 -6.50
C ALA A 57 14.70 3.53 -7.79
N ASP A 58 14.66 2.21 -7.85
CA ASP A 58 14.34 1.40 -9.02
C ASP A 58 12.97 0.71 -8.97
N LEU A 59 12.42 0.51 -7.76
CA LEU A 59 11.14 -0.16 -7.57
C LEU A 59 10.36 0.36 -6.36
N THR A 60 9.07 0.04 -6.36
CA THR A 60 8.17 0.16 -5.21
C THR A 60 7.67 -1.22 -4.82
N ILE A 61 7.79 -1.56 -3.53
CA ILE A 61 7.21 -2.75 -2.93
C ILE A 61 5.99 -2.32 -2.12
N ILE A 62 4.86 -2.98 -2.33
CA ILE A 62 3.65 -2.82 -1.54
C ILE A 62 3.38 -4.15 -0.84
N LYS A 63 3.36 -4.12 0.48
CA LYS A 63 2.92 -5.21 1.35
C LYS A 63 1.54 -4.89 1.89
N SER A 64 0.66 -5.87 1.88
CA SER A 64 -0.71 -5.72 2.35
C SER A 64 -1.14 -6.95 3.13
N ASN A 65 -1.85 -6.74 4.24
CA ASN A 65 -2.48 -7.83 4.99
C ASN A 65 -3.80 -8.32 4.35
N LYS A 66 -4.25 -7.67 3.27
CA LYS A 66 -5.39 -8.07 2.45
C LYS A 66 -4.98 -8.14 0.98
N LYS A 67 -5.60 -9.04 0.22
CA LYS A 67 -5.29 -9.19 -1.20
C LYS A 67 -5.73 -7.94 -1.97
N LEU A 68 -4.89 -7.49 -2.89
CA LEU A 68 -5.21 -6.47 -3.88
C LEU A 68 -5.67 -7.13 -5.18
N LEU A 69 -6.72 -6.57 -5.77
CA LEU A 69 -7.29 -6.96 -7.06
C LEU A 69 -6.95 -5.88 -8.08
N ASP A 70 -6.29 -6.26 -9.17
CA ASP A 70 -6.02 -5.35 -10.28
C ASP A 70 -7.31 -5.13 -11.09
N ASN A 71 -7.71 -3.88 -11.25
CA ASN A 71 -8.90 -3.51 -12.01
C ASN A 71 -8.59 -3.32 -13.52
N ASN A 72 -7.33 -3.47 -13.96
CA ASN A 72 -6.84 -3.22 -15.31
C ASN A 72 -7.02 -1.77 -15.83
N ASP A 73 -7.22 -0.82 -14.92
CA ASP A 73 -7.37 0.62 -15.20
C ASP A 73 -6.26 1.46 -14.53
N GLY A 74 -5.20 0.80 -14.05
CA GLY A 74 -4.14 1.43 -13.24
C GLY A 74 -4.49 1.59 -11.76
N THR A 75 -5.65 1.07 -11.34
CA THR A 75 -6.07 1.07 -9.94
C THR A 75 -6.18 -0.36 -9.40
N MET A 76 -5.91 -0.50 -8.11
CA MET A 76 -6.12 -1.74 -7.37
C MET A 76 -7.23 -1.56 -6.33
N SER A 77 -8.03 -2.60 -6.12
CA SER A 77 -9.07 -2.66 -5.09
C SER A 77 -8.66 -3.63 -3.98
N ILE A 78 -9.12 -3.40 -2.75
CA ILE A 78 -8.97 -4.37 -1.66
C ILE A 78 -10.02 -5.49 -1.84
N GLU A 79 -9.62 -6.76 -1.79
CA GLU A 79 -10.54 -7.89 -1.66
C GLU A 79 -11.18 -7.84 -0.25
N LEU A 80 -12.52 -7.74 -0.22
CA LEU A 80 -13.31 -7.54 1.00
C LEU A 80 -13.55 -8.83 1.79
#